data_AF-A0A0F8A417-F1
#
_entry.id   AF-A0A0F8A417-F1
#
_cell.length_a   1.000
_cell.length_b   1.000
_cell.length_c   1.000
_cell.angle_alpha   90.00
_cell.angle_beta   90.00
_cell.angle_gamma   90.00
#
_symmetry.space_group_name_H-M   'P 1'
#
loop_
_entity.id
_entity.type
_entity.pdbx_description
1 polymer ?
#
loop_
_entity_poly.entity_id
_entity_poly.type
_entity_poly.pdbx_seq_one_letter_code
_entity_poly.pdbx_strand_id
1 'polypeptide(L)'
;MTSHTLLRLLAGAPGLPGPYLQENLAAYRCLDRLKADRNEIILAVGGFVKRDFFKSRPSQLKDHVVALWQVDDCTVVLDCEMHLQPEGTAPKIRGGPTPGHCRYHCVNTSLGTYRLALRLYCDVLSVFSDIVLIFVADFEGMGQVISFLCFWMSYAKAKHFPKRSQIILIADEATTREGFDEFELLTTMLSHLRTTEPGTPYSAAGVRQIIRQCFSCVLVRRCSELGPYAWQREMIQTRHDSQLKHVPPARKGALLKTAIALHAARPCVEFDPILCSKASRDTDVNAISIIASALVMHAFTPEMPSNADG
;
A
#
# COMPACT_ATOMS: atom_id res chain seq x y z
N MET A 1 16.07 18.51 1.73
CA MET A 1 15.33 17.26 1.50
C MET A 1 14.71 17.33 0.11
N THR A 2 14.93 16.34 -0.75
CA THR A 2 14.33 16.30 -2.10
C THR A 2 13.20 15.27 -2.11
N SER A 3 11.99 15.69 -2.47
CA SER A 3 10.89 14.78 -2.69
C SER A 3 10.85 14.35 -4.15
N HIS A 4 10.72 13.05 -4.40
CA HIS A 4 10.67 12.50 -5.74
C HIS A 4 9.36 11.77 -5.93
N THR A 5 8.60 12.15 -6.97
CA THR A 5 7.50 11.33 -7.48
C THR A 5 8.01 9.92 -7.70
N LEU A 6 7.38 8.95 -7.06
CA LEU A 6 7.63 7.51 -7.22
C LEU A 6 6.67 6.93 -8.26
N LEU A 7 5.36 7.15 -8.08
CA LEU A 7 4.33 6.65 -8.98
C LEU A 7 3.36 7.76 -9.36
N ARG A 8 2.92 7.73 -10.63
CA ARG A 8 1.84 8.54 -11.16
C ARG A 8 0.87 7.67 -11.92
N LEU A 9 -0.41 7.92 -11.79
CA LEU A 9 -1.43 7.30 -12.65
C LEU A 9 -1.60 8.09 -13.94
N LEU A 10 -1.52 7.38 -15.06
CA LEU A 10 -1.76 7.90 -16.39
C LEU A 10 -2.99 7.23 -17.01
N ALA A 11 -3.73 7.98 -17.82
CA ALA A 11 -4.76 7.42 -18.68
C ALA A 11 -4.11 6.75 -19.91
N GLY A 12 -4.81 5.77 -20.47
CA GLY A 12 -4.49 5.23 -21.79
C GLY A 12 -4.56 6.30 -22.87
N ALA A 13 -3.78 6.11 -23.94
CA ALA A 13 -3.89 6.89 -25.17
C ALA A 13 -4.70 6.10 -26.21
N PRO A 14 -5.24 6.75 -27.26
CA PRO A 14 -5.89 6.02 -28.36
C PRO A 14 -5.00 4.90 -28.89
N GLY A 15 -5.54 3.67 -28.93
CA GLY A 15 -4.81 2.47 -29.37
C GLY A 15 -3.92 1.81 -28.31
N LEU A 16 -3.87 2.34 -27.07
CA LEU A 16 -3.14 1.73 -25.96
C LEU A 16 -4.11 1.21 -24.88
N PRO A 17 -3.88 0.02 -24.32
CA PRO A 17 -4.77 -0.57 -23.32
C PRO A 17 -4.67 0.13 -21.96
N GLY A 18 -5.80 0.15 -21.24
CA GLY A 18 -5.86 0.37 -19.79
C GLY A 18 -5.33 1.72 -19.27
N PRO A 19 -5.42 1.93 -17.94
CA PRO A 19 -4.62 2.92 -17.25
C PRO A 19 -3.19 2.40 -17.03
N TYR A 20 -2.25 3.33 -16.82
CA TYR A 20 -0.84 3.01 -16.60
C TYR A 20 -0.34 3.58 -15.28
N LEU A 21 0.52 2.83 -14.59
CA LEU A 21 1.38 3.38 -13.54
C LEU A 21 2.71 3.77 -14.16
N GLN A 22 3.06 5.05 -14.06
CA GLN A 22 4.39 5.54 -14.37
C GLN A 22 5.23 5.52 -13.10
N GLU A 23 6.24 4.64 -13.08
CA GLU A 23 7.21 4.48 -12.02
C GLU A 23 8.48 5.28 -12.35
N ASN A 24 8.92 6.15 -11.44
CA ASN A 24 10.16 6.90 -11.57
C ASN A 24 11.27 6.26 -10.74
N LEU A 25 12.28 5.74 -11.43
CA LEU A 25 13.37 4.99 -10.83
C LEU A 25 14.32 5.87 -10.00
N ALA A 26 14.33 7.19 -10.21
CA ALA A 26 15.17 8.10 -9.43
C ALA A 26 14.70 8.24 -7.97
N ALA A 27 13.42 7.99 -7.69
CA ALA A 27 12.85 8.12 -6.35
C ALA A 27 13.44 7.11 -5.35
N TYR A 28 13.85 5.93 -5.82
CA TYR A 28 14.45 4.88 -5.00
C TYR A 28 15.78 5.27 -4.35
N ARG A 29 16.45 6.32 -4.84
CA ARG A 29 17.70 6.82 -4.24
C ARG A 29 17.55 7.19 -2.76
N CYS A 30 16.34 7.52 -2.30
CA CYS A 30 16.06 7.76 -0.89
C CYS A 30 16.21 6.49 -0.03
N LEU A 31 15.90 5.31 -0.59
CA LEU A 31 16.09 4.03 0.10
C LEU A 31 17.57 3.60 0.13
N ASP A 32 18.33 3.93 -0.92
CA ASP A 32 19.76 3.62 -0.99
C ASP A 32 20.59 4.44 0.01
N ARG A 33 20.07 5.59 0.45
CA ARG A 33 20.72 6.48 1.42
C ARG A 33 20.47 6.12 2.87
N LEU A 34 19.61 5.13 3.14
CA LEU A 34 19.34 4.64 4.49
C LEU A 34 20.60 3.97 5.05
N LYS A 35 21.15 4.54 6.13
CA LYS A 35 22.44 4.10 6.70
C LYS A 35 22.29 3.17 7.90
N ALA A 36 21.08 3.07 8.47
CA ALA A 36 20.87 2.39 9.73
C ALA A 36 20.50 0.90 9.57
N ASP A 37 20.84 0.10 10.58
CA ASP A 37 20.41 -1.30 10.70
C ASP A 37 18.89 -1.42 10.90
N ARG A 38 18.25 -0.35 11.35
CA ARG A 38 16.79 -0.22 11.44
C ARG A 38 16.35 0.96 10.60
N ASN A 39 15.52 0.67 9.59
CA ASN A 39 14.91 1.69 8.77
C ASN A 39 13.40 1.53 8.76
N GLU A 40 12.72 2.64 9.01
CA GLU A 40 11.29 2.77 9.07
C GLU A 40 10.74 3.33 7.76
N ILE A 41 9.69 2.70 7.25
CA ILE A 41 8.94 3.14 6.08
C ILE A 41 7.53 3.45 6.54
N ILE A 42 7.11 4.70 6.37
CA ILE A 42 5.75 5.14 6.72
C ILE A 42 4.95 5.27 5.44
N LEU A 43 3.75 4.71 5.41
CA LEU A 43 2.77 4.98 4.37
C LEU A 43 1.85 6.10 4.85
N ALA A 44 1.90 7.28 4.25
CA ALA A 44 1.04 8.40 4.63
C ALA A 44 -0.01 8.67 3.55
N VAL A 45 -1.27 8.41 3.86
CA VAL A 45 -2.41 8.55 2.92
C VAL A 45 -3.27 9.74 3.33
N GLY A 46 -3.41 10.70 2.41
CA GLY A 46 -4.23 11.90 2.63
C GLY A 46 -3.99 12.93 1.53
N GLY A 47 -4.17 14.20 1.87
CA GLY A 47 -4.14 15.33 0.97
C GLY A 47 -3.69 16.60 1.68
N PHE A 48 -4.60 17.56 1.82
CA PHE A 48 -4.28 18.88 2.34
C PHE A 48 -3.81 18.83 3.80
N VAL A 49 -4.56 18.17 4.69
CA VAL A 49 -4.22 18.08 6.11
C VAL A 49 -2.93 17.31 6.32
N LYS A 50 -2.70 16.23 5.56
CA LYS A 50 -1.41 15.53 5.51
C LYS A 50 -0.25 16.44 5.10
N ARG A 51 -0.40 17.24 4.04
CA ARG A 51 0.65 18.18 3.60
C ARG A 51 0.96 19.19 4.70
N ASP A 52 -0.08 19.70 5.34
CA ASP A 52 0.02 20.62 6.47
C ASP A 52 0.67 19.98 7.70
N PHE A 53 0.39 18.73 7.98
CA PHE A 53 1.05 17.97 9.05
C PHE A 53 2.57 17.89 8.84
N PHE A 54 2.99 17.83 7.59
CA PHE A 54 4.38 17.69 7.19
C PHE A 54 5.09 19.00 6.79
N LYS A 55 4.45 20.17 6.99
CA LYS A 55 4.81 21.59 6.68
C LYS A 55 6.27 21.96 6.37
N SER A 56 7.26 21.24 6.91
CA SER A 56 8.71 21.37 6.65
C SER A 56 9.22 20.87 5.27
N ARG A 57 8.37 20.48 4.31
CA ARG A 57 8.80 19.80 3.07
C ARG A 57 8.65 20.61 1.80
N PRO A 58 9.42 20.29 0.74
CA PRO A 58 9.29 20.97 -0.54
C PRO A 58 7.89 20.72 -1.11
N SER A 59 7.09 21.78 -1.13
CA SER A 59 5.72 21.90 -1.65
C SER A 59 5.60 21.71 -3.17
N GLN A 60 6.45 20.87 -3.77
CA GLN A 60 6.60 20.77 -5.23
C GLN A 60 5.89 19.58 -5.88
N LEU A 61 5.29 18.67 -5.11
CA LEU A 61 4.49 17.59 -5.70
C LEU A 61 3.11 18.14 -6.11
N LYS A 62 2.96 18.52 -7.37
CA LYS A 62 1.74 19.15 -7.89
C LYS A 62 0.70 18.18 -8.48
N ASP A 63 0.94 16.87 -8.52
CA ASP A 63 0.27 16.01 -9.52
C ASP A 63 -0.36 14.71 -8.99
N HIS A 64 -1.05 14.72 -7.84
CA HIS A 64 -1.75 13.54 -7.28
C HIS A 64 -0.94 12.23 -7.44
N VAL A 65 0.21 12.17 -6.77
CA VAL A 65 1.20 11.10 -6.95
C VAL A 65 1.35 10.25 -5.70
N VAL A 66 2.06 9.14 -5.86
CA VAL A 66 2.82 8.56 -4.75
C VAL A 66 4.23 9.13 -4.85
N ALA A 67 4.74 9.70 -3.77
CA ALA A 67 6.11 10.15 -3.67
C ALA A 67 6.88 9.37 -2.61
N LEU A 68 8.20 9.37 -2.76
CA LEU A 68 9.12 8.74 -1.84
C LEU A 68 10.16 9.77 -1.43
N TRP A 69 10.31 9.97 -0.13
CA TRP A 69 11.28 10.92 0.40
C TRP A 69 11.70 10.57 1.83
N GLN A 70 12.86 11.08 2.23
CA GLN A 70 13.55 10.73 3.46
C GLN A 70 13.32 11.82 4.54
N VAL A 71 12.89 11.42 5.74
CA VAL A 71 12.74 12.32 6.91
C VAL A 71 14.08 12.52 7.59
N ASP A 72 14.77 11.42 7.86
CA ASP A 72 16.03 11.36 8.58
C ASP A 72 16.81 10.12 8.11
N ASP A 73 17.96 9.83 8.72
CA ASP A 73 18.83 8.73 8.29
C ASP A 73 18.21 7.31 8.45
N CYS A 74 17.10 7.20 9.18
CA CYS A 74 16.41 5.95 9.47
C CYS A 74 15.00 5.88 8.87
N THR A 75 14.39 7.02 8.53
CA THR A 75 12.96 7.08 8.21
C THR A 75 12.72 7.58 6.80
N VAL A 76 11.92 6.82 6.05
CA VAL A 76 11.43 7.17 4.71
C VAL A 76 9.91 7.12 4.71
N VAL A 77 9.29 7.93 3.86
CA VAL A 77 7.82 7.96 3.73
C VAL A 77 7.40 7.79 2.29
N LEU A 78 6.43 6.91 2.13
CA LEU A 78 5.57 6.73 0.98
C LEU A 78 4.38 7.69 1.12
N ASP A 79 4.49 8.83 0.48
CA ASP A 79 3.51 9.92 0.55
C ASP A 79 2.47 9.76 -0.55
N CYS A 80 1.21 9.49 -0.19
CA CYS A 80 0.20 8.95 -1.08
C CYS A 80 -1.00 9.89 -1.26
N GLU A 81 -1.10 10.47 -2.47
CA GLU A 81 -2.16 11.41 -2.85
C GLU A 81 -2.83 11.05 -4.19
N MET A 82 -2.43 9.95 -4.81
CA MET A 82 -2.96 9.49 -6.11
C MET A 82 -4.46 9.17 -6.10
N HIS A 83 -5.04 8.83 -4.94
CA HIS A 83 -6.48 8.64 -4.78
C HIS A 83 -7.28 9.94 -4.93
N LEU A 84 -6.65 11.11 -4.75
CA LEU A 84 -7.30 12.42 -4.89
C LEU A 84 -7.41 12.88 -6.35
N GLN A 85 -6.87 12.10 -7.29
CA GLN A 85 -6.90 12.42 -8.71
C GLN A 85 -8.34 12.29 -9.24
N PRO A 86 -8.96 13.38 -9.73
CA PRO A 86 -10.33 13.31 -10.23
C PRO A 86 -10.47 12.38 -11.43
N GLU A 87 -11.59 11.69 -11.54
CA GLU A 87 -11.84 10.78 -12.66
C GLU A 87 -11.74 11.49 -14.02
N GLY A 88 -11.14 10.83 -15.00
CA GLY A 88 -10.96 11.38 -16.35
C GLY A 88 -9.89 12.48 -16.48
N THR A 89 -9.29 12.95 -15.39
CA THR A 89 -8.26 14.02 -15.43
C THR A 89 -6.83 13.50 -15.54
N ALA A 90 -6.65 12.18 -15.55
CA ALA A 90 -5.32 11.59 -15.64
C ALA A 90 -4.60 11.98 -16.93
N PRO A 91 -3.34 12.45 -16.84
CA PRO A 91 -2.58 12.76 -18.04
C PRO A 91 -2.43 11.48 -18.87
N LYS A 92 -2.62 11.62 -20.18
CA LYS A 92 -2.47 10.49 -21.12
C LYS A 92 -1.02 10.05 -21.18
N ILE A 93 -0.80 8.75 -21.25
CA ILE A 93 0.51 8.20 -21.58
C ILE A 93 0.96 8.74 -22.95
N ARG A 94 2.23 9.11 -23.07
CA ARG A 94 2.83 9.54 -24.33
C ARG A 94 3.45 8.32 -25.01
N GLY A 95 3.06 8.07 -26.26
CA GLY A 95 3.72 7.07 -27.10
C GLY A 95 5.17 7.47 -27.39
N GLY A 96 6.01 6.48 -27.71
CA GLY A 96 7.42 6.68 -28.03
C GLY A 96 8.39 6.09 -26.98
N PRO A 97 9.70 6.33 -27.13
CA PRO A 97 10.71 5.80 -26.21
C PRO A 97 10.44 6.26 -24.79
N THR A 98 10.41 5.31 -23.85
CA THR A 98 10.28 5.65 -22.43
C THR A 98 11.60 6.27 -21.95
N PRO A 99 11.59 7.42 -21.26
CA PRO A 99 12.80 7.97 -20.67
C PRO A 99 13.46 6.93 -19.76
N GLY A 100 14.79 6.75 -19.82
CA GLY A 100 15.48 5.67 -19.09
C GLY A 100 15.32 5.70 -17.55
N HIS A 101 14.82 6.79 -17.00
CA HIS A 101 14.50 6.94 -15.57
C HIS A 101 13.05 6.57 -15.22
N CYS A 102 12.23 6.20 -16.20
CA CYS A 102 10.82 5.86 -16.03
C CYS A 102 10.54 4.41 -16.48
N ARG A 103 9.56 3.78 -15.86
CA ARG A 103 8.93 2.53 -16.32
C ARG A 103 7.42 2.72 -16.38
N TYR A 104 6.80 2.21 -17.43
CA TYR A 104 5.35 2.18 -17.56
C TYR A 104 4.83 0.79 -17.32
N HIS A 105 3.84 0.69 -16.43
CA HIS A 105 3.16 -0.56 -16.13
C HIS A 105 1.71 -0.43 -16.56
N CYS A 106 1.31 -1.17 -17.59
CA CYS A 106 -0.10 -1.28 -17.96
C CYS A 106 -0.83 -2.02 -16.85
N VAL A 107 -1.87 -1.42 -16.29
CA VAL A 107 -2.65 -2.06 -15.22
C VAL A 107 -3.84 -2.77 -15.84
N ASN A 108 -3.88 -4.10 -15.70
CA ASN A 108 -5.02 -4.88 -16.16
C ASN A 108 -6.16 -4.82 -15.13
N THR A 109 -7.01 -3.80 -15.23
CA THR A 109 -8.10 -3.57 -14.27
C THR A 109 -9.30 -2.86 -14.89
N SER A 110 -10.49 -3.15 -14.37
CA SER A 110 -11.72 -2.38 -14.63
C SER A 110 -12.01 -1.32 -13.55
N LEU A 111 -11.14 -1.19 -12.55
CA LEU A 111 -11.30 -0.23 -11.46
C LEU A 111 -11.09 1.21 -11.96
N GLY A 112 -11.92 2.13 -11.49
CA GLY A 112 -11.68 3.57 -11.62
C GLY A 112 -10.44 4.03 -10.84
N THR A 113 -9.94 5.22 -11.18
CA THR A 113 -8.72 5.83 -10.63
C THR A 113 -8.63 5.75 -9.11
N TYR A 114 -9.69 6.13 -8.42
CA TYR A 114 -9.77 6.14 -6.96
C TYR A 114 -9.51 4.74 -6.37
N ARG A 115 -10.27 3.73 -6.83
CA ARG A 115 -10.14 2.36 -6.32
C ARG A 115 -8.81 1.72 -6.71
N LEU A 116 -8.27 2.04 -7.89
CA LEU A 116 -6.96 1.57 -8.30
C LEU A 116 -5.87 2.11 -7.37
N ALA A 117 -5.91 3.41 -7.04
CA ALA A 117 -4.95 4.00 -6.12
C ALA A 117 -5.02 3.37 -4.72
N LEU A 118 -6.23 3.25 -4.16
CA LEU A 118 -6.42 2.61 -2.86
C LEU A 118 -5.95 1.15 -2.86
N ARG A 119 -6.23 0.39 -3.93
CA ARG A 119 -5.77 -0.99 -4.06
C ARG A 119 -4.25 -1.09 -4.05
N LEU A 120 -3.56 -0.19 -4.77
CA LEU A 120 -2.10 -0.14 -4.77
C LEU A 120 -1.55 0.13 -3.35
N TYR A 121 -2.21 1.00 -2.59
CA TYR A 121 -1.80 1.30 -1.21
C TYR A 121 -1.92 0.06 -0.32
N CYS A 122 -3.04 -0.65 -0.43
CA CYS A 122 -3.30 -1.87 0.34
C CYS A 122 -2.40 -3.03 -0.07
N ASP A 123 -2.32 -3.34 -1.36
CA ASP A 123 -1.70 -4.57 -1.88
C ASP A 123 -0.17 -4.48 -1.98
N VAL A 124 0.36 -3.26 -2.19
CA VAL A 124 1.78 -3.05 -2.45
C VAL A 124 2.37 -2.22 -1.34
N LEU A 125 1.98 -0.95 -1.22
CA LEU A 125 2.72 -0.01 -0.37
C LEU A 125 2.66 -0.39 1.11
N SER A 126 1.53 -0.92 1.57
CA SER A 126 1.36 -1.33 2.97
C SER A 126 2.26 -2.50 3.38
N VAL A 127 2.59 -3.39 2.43
CA VAL A 127 3.51 -4.52 2.65
C VAL A 127 4.89 -3.99 3.02
N PHE A 128 5.30 -2.89 2.40
CA PHE A 128 6.59 -2.26 2.63
C PHE A 128 6.62 -1.27 3.80
N SER A 129 5.46 -0.81 4.28
CA SER A 129 5.40 0.15 5.39
C SER A 129 5.35 -0.53 6.74
N ASP A 130 6.06 0.03 7.72
CA ASP A 130 5.93 -0.34 9.12
C ASP A 130 4.60 0.17 9.70
N ILE A 131 4.23 1.40 9.33
CA ILE A 131 3.01 2.06 9.79
C ILE A 131 2.31 2.76 8.63
N VAL A 132 0.98 2.79 8.72
CA VAL A 132 0.08 3.46 7.81
C VAL A 132 -0.60 4.62 8.54
N LEU A 133 -0.33 5.84 8.14
CA LEU A 133 -1.02 7.03 8.61
C LEU A 133 -2.17 7.35 7.65
N ILE A 134 -3.39 7.45 8.16
CA ILE A 134 -4.57 7.87 7.39
C ILE A 134 -5.10 9.16 7.99
N PHE A 135 -5.12 10.23 7.19
CA PHE A 135 -5.64 11.53 7.60
C PHE A 135 -7.14 11.59 7.37
N VAL A 136 -7.93 11.53 8.45
CA VAL A 136 -9.38 11.35 8.39
C VAL A 136 -10.08 12.51 7.66
N ALA A 137 -9.66 13.74 7.93
CA ALA A 137 -10.21 14.93 7.28
C ALA A 137 -9.98 14.93 5.75
N ASP A 138 -8.87 14.34 5.28
CA ASP A 138 -8.56 14.25 3.84
C ASP A 138 -9.40 13.17 3.13
N PHE A 139 -10.13 12.34 3.88
CA PHE A 139 -11.10 11.37 3.36
C PHE A 139 -12.55 11.85 3.48
N GLU A 140 -12.79 13.11 3.84
CA GLU A 140 -14.14 13.65 4.10
C GLU A 140 -14.83 13.04 5.35
N GLY A 141 -14.06 12.50 6.30
CA GLY A 141 -14.57 12.04 7.60
C GLY A 141 -14.41 10.55 7.87
N MET A 142 -14.87 10.11 9.04
CA MET A 142 -14.61 8.75 9.53
C MET A 142 -15.34 7.68 8.71
N GLY A 143 -16.57 7.95 8.28
CA GLY A 143 -17.36 6.98 7.50
C GLY A 143 -16.69 6.57 6.18
N GLN A 144 -15.99 7.49 5.51
CA GLN A 144 -15.23 7.19 4.29
C GLN A 144 -13.94 6.40 4.59
N VAL A 145 -13.28 6.71 5.72
CA VAL A 145 -12.16 5.90 6.21
C VAL A 145 -12.60 4.47 6.51
N ILE A 146 -13.73 4.28 7.20
CA ILE A 146 -14.30 2.95 7.46
C ILE A 146 -14.61 2.23 6.15
N SER A 147 -15.19 2.92 5.17
CA SER A 147 -15.45 2.36 3.83
C SER A 147 -14.15 1.92 3.13
N PHE A 148 -13.08 2.70 3.25
CA PHE A 148 -11.75 2.32 2.76
C PHE A 148 -11.19 1.10 3.51
N LEU A 149 -11.35 1.02 4.83
CA LEU A 149 -10.92 -0.15 5.61
C LEU A 149 -11.72 -1.41 5.23
N CYS A 150 -13.03 -1.30 4.93
CA CYS A 150 -13.84 -2.40 4.40
C CYS A 150 -13.34 -2.88 3.04
N PHE A 151 -13.01 -1.93 2.15
CA PHE A 151 -12.37 -2.22 0.87
C PHE A 151 -11.06 -2.98 1.08
N TRP A 152 -10.16 -2.47 1.92
CA TRP A 152 -8.89 -3.12 2.24
C TRP A 152 -9.09 -4.53 2.79
N MET A 153 -9.98 -4.70 3.79
CA MET A 153 -10.29 -5.99 4.39
C MET A 153 -10.70 -7.02 3.34
N SER A 154 -11.51 -6.63 2.35
CA SER A 154 -11.97 -7.52 1.29
C SER A 154 -10.81 -8.07 0.47
N TYR A 155 -9.84 -7.21 0.10
CA TYR A 155 -8.64 -7.65 -0.64
C TYR A 155 -7.68 -8.45 0.22
N ALA A 156 -7.45 -8.02 1.47
CA ALA A 156 -6.57 -8.74 2.38
C ALA A 156 -7.10 -10.16 2.62
N LYS A 157 -8.41 -10.31 2.87
CA LYS A 157 -9.05 -11.61 3.03
C LYS A 157 -8.96 -12.47 1.76
N ALA A 158 -9.19 -11.89 0.58
CA ALA A 158 -9.05 -12.61 -0.69
C ALA A 158 -7.62 -13.14 -0.94
N LYS A 159 -6.63 -12.55 -0.27
CA LYS A 159 -5.21 -12.97 -0.27
C LYS A 159 -4.77 -13.61 1.04
N HIS A 160 -5.70 -14.16 1.82
CA HIS A 160 -5.40 -14.86 3.07
C HIS A 160 -4.59 -14.06 4.10
N PHE A 161 -4.82 -12.75 4.18
CA PHE A 161 -4.24 -11.82 5.14
C PHE A 161 -2.70 -11.77 5.03
N PRO A 162 -2.18 -11.24 3.91
CA PRO A 162 -0.74 -11.26 3.62
C PRO A 162 0.10 -10.59 4.70
N LYS A 163 -0.47 -9.57 5.35
CA LYS A 163 0.14 -8.82 6.43
C LYS A 163 -0.93 -8.13 7.27
N ARG A 164 -0.71 -8.12 8.58
CA ARG A 164 -1.46 -7.24 9.49
C ARG A 164 -0.88 -5.82 9.45
N SER A 165 -1.65 -4.85 8.99
CA SER A 165 -1.21 -3.44 8.88
C SER A 165 -1.39 -2.68 10.19
N GLN A 166 -0.38 -1.94 10.63
CA GLN A 166 -0.50 -1.02 11.75
C GLN A 166 -0.98 0.34 11.23
N ILE A 167 -2.22 0.71 11.56
CA ILE A 167 -2.91 1.89 11.04
C ILE A 167 -3.08 2.89 12.18
N ILE A 168 -2.60 4.12 11.97
CA ILE A 168 -2.86 5.26 12.83
C ILE A 168 -3.79 6.21 12.08
N LEU A 169 -4.97 6.40 12.63
CA LEU A 169 -5.96 7.35 12.15
C LEU A 169 -5.66 8.72 12.78
N ILE A 170 -5.41 9.72 11.95
CA ILE A 170 -5.10 11.08 12.37
C ILE A 170 -6.36 11.93 12.19
N ALA A 171 -6.92 12.36 13.32
CA ALA A 171 -8.12 13.20 13.36
C ALA A 171 -7.84 14.55 14.04
N ASP A 172 -8.43 15.61 13.48
CA ASP A 172 -8.43 16.95 14.05
C ASP A 172 -9.64 17.17 14.99
N GLU A 173 -9.71 18.34 15.63
CA GLU A 173 -10.82 18.66 16.54
C GLU A 173 -12.20 18.72 15.85
N ALA A 174 -12.24 19.05 14.55
CA ALA A 174 -13.48 19.14 13.79
C ALA A 174 -14.04 17.74 13.45
N THR A 175 -13.17 16.80 13.11
CA THR A 175 -13.51 15.39 12.79
C THR A 175 -13.67 14.49 14.02
N THR A 176 -13.23 14.94 15.20
CA THR A 176 -13.29 14.13 16.44
C THR A 176 -14.65 14.06 17.10
N ARG A 177 -15.65 14.84 16.67
CA ARG A 177 -17.03 14.71 17.15
C ARG A 177 -17.64 13.34 16.81
N GLU A 178 -17.15 12.68 15.76
CA GLU A 178 -17.64 11.37 15.31
C GLU A 178 -16.93 10.20 16.00
N GLY A 179 -15.75 10.41 16.60
CA GLY A 179 -14.95 9.33 17.19
C GLY A 179 -14.58 8.22 16.20
N PHE A 180 -13.69 7.32 16.60
CA PHE A 180 -13.55 6.03 15.93
C PHE A 180 -14.25 5.03 16.83
N ASP A 181 -15.36 4.47 16.35
CA ASP A 181 -16.10 3.45 17.06
C ASP A 181 -15.77 2.08 16.45
N GLU A 182 -15.08 1.23 17.22
CA GLU A 182 -14.84 -0.16 16.83
C GLU A 182 -16.15 -0.91 16.52
N PHE A 183 -17.26 -0.51 17.15
CA PHE A 183 -18.57 -1.07 16.87
C PHE A 183 -19.10 -0.62 15.50
N GLU A 184 -18.92 0.64 15.11
CA GLU A 184 -19.29 1.13 13.78
C GLU A 184 -18.46 0.42 12.69
N LEU A 185 -17.15 0.28 12.90
CA LEU A 185 -16.29 -0.47 11.99
C LEU A 185 -16.77 -1.92 11.85
N LEU A 186 -17.04 -2.59 12.97
CA LEU A 186 -17.51 -3.97 13.00
C LEU A 186 -18.85 -4.14 12.28
N THR A 187 -19.82 -3.28 12.57
CA THR A 187 -21.17 -3.36 12.00
C THR A 187 -21.15 -3.06 10.50
N THR A 188 -20.37 -2.06 10.08
CA THR A 188 -20.17 -1.73 8.66
C THR A 188 -19.49 -2.88 7.92
N MET A 189 -18.45 -3.47 8.49
CA MET A 189 -17.77 -4.63 7.90
C MET A 189 -18.66 -5.87 7.83
N LEU A 190 -19.45 -6.13 8.89
CA LEU A 190 -20.41 -7.22 8.90
C LEU A 190 -21.47 -7.04 7.82
N SER A 191 -22.01 -5.82 7.68
CA SER A 191 -23.00 -5.48 6.66
C SER A 191 -22.42 -5.63 5.25
N HIS A 192 -21.20 -5.15 5.03
CA HIS A 192 -20.46 -5.29 3.78
C HIS A 192 -20.27 -6.77 3.40
N LEU A 193 -19.76 -7.59 4.32
CA LEU A 193 -19.53 -9.03 4.08
C LEU A 193 -20.82 -9.79 3.79
N ARG A 194 -21.92 -9.47 4.48
CA ARG A 194 -23.23 -10.08 4.20
C ARG A 194 -23.76 -9.72 2.81
N THR A 195 -23.42 -8.52 2.33
CA THR A 195 -23.84 -8.05 1.01
C THR A 195 -22.99 -8.66 -0.09
N THR A 196 -21.68 -8.74 0.10
CA THR A 196 -20.75 -9.25 -0.93
C THR A 196 -20.65 -10.77 -0.94
N GLU A 197 -20.94 -11.44 0.18
CA GLU A 197 -20.84 -12.89 0.35
C GLU A 197 -22.05 -13.47 1.10
N PRO A 198 -23.26 -13.38 0.52
CA PRO A 198 -24.50 -13.75 1.21
C PRO A 198 -24.59 -15.23 1.59
N GLY A 199 -23.81 -16.10 0.92
CA GLY A 199 -23.76 -17.53 1.21
C GLY A 199 -22.91 -17.92 2.41
N THR A 200 -22.14 -16.99 2.99
CA THR A 200 -21.24 -17.27 4.12
C THR A 200 -21.82 -16.68 5.41
N PRO A 201 -22.08 -17.49 6.45
CA PRO A 201 -22.57 -16.97 7.72
C PRO A 201 -21.46 -16.25 8.49
N TYR A 202 -21.61 -14.94 8.68
CA TYR A 202 -20.70 -14.12 9.48
C TYR A 202 -21.28 -13.80 10.86
N SER A 203 -20.55 -14.20 11.90
CA SER A 203 -20.79 -13.77 13.29
C SER A 203 -19.97 -12.52 13.62
N ALA A 204 -20.42 -11.73 14.59
CA ALA A 204 -19.67 -10.57 15.06
C ALA A 204 -18.26 -10.95 15.57
N ALA A 205 -18.12 -12.09 16.24
CA ALA A 205 -16.82 -12.60 16.68
C ALA A 205 -15.89 -12.94 15.50
N GLY A 206 -16.43 -13.58 14.46
CA GLY A 206 -15.68 -13.90 13.25
C GLY A 206 -15.21 -12.64 12.51
N VAL A 207 -16.08 -11.63 12.36
CA VAL A 207 -15.68 -10.36 11.74
C VAL A 207 -14.64 -9.61 12.57
N ARG A 208 -14.75 -9.61 13.91
CA ARG A 208 -13.68 -9.06 14.78
C ARG A 208 -12.35 -9.77 14.58
N GLN A 209 -12.35 -11.09 14.38
CA GLN A 209 -11.14 -11.84 14.09
C GLN A 209 -10.54 -11.44 12.73
N ILE A 210 -11.36 -11.32 11.69
CA ILE A 210 -10.93 -10.84 10.36
C ILE A 210 -10.31 -9.45 10.47
N ILE A 211 -10.97 -8.52 11.17
CA ILE A 211 -10.46 -7.17 11.45
C ILE A 211 -9.06 -7.23 12.07
N ARG A 212 -8.90 -8.04 13.12
CA ARG A 212 -7.62 -8.20 13.84
C ARG A 212 -6.53 -8.85 12.98
N GLN A 213 -6.89 -9.70 12.02
CA GLN A 213 -5.95 -10.27 11.05
C GLN A 213 -5.51 -9.23 10.01
N CYS A 214 -6.42 -8.37 9.55
CA CYS A 214 -6.12 -7.34 8.57
C CYS A 214 -5.30 -6.18 9.12
N PHE A 215 -5.68 -5.63 10.28
CA PHE A 215 -5.05 -4.42 10.80
C PHE A 215 -5.12 -4.28 12.32
N SER A 216 -4.37 -3.30 12.82
CA SER A 216 -4.49 -2.72 14.15
C SER A 216 -4.71 -1.24 13.97
N CYS A 217 -5.81 -0.68 14.45
CA CYS A 217 -6.14 0.73 14.29
C CYS A 217 -6.01 1.47 15.62
N VAL A 218 -5.34 2.62 15.62
CA VAL A 218 -5.28 3.55 16.75
C VAL A 218 -5.71 4.93 16.27
N LEU A 219 -6.61 5.59 17.00
CA LEU A 219 -7.02 6.95 16.72
C LEU A 219 -6.17 7.94 17.52
N VAL A 220 -5.50 8.84 16.82
CA VAL A 220 -4.76 9.96 17.42
C VAL A 220 -5.56 11.24 17.18
N ARG A 221 -5.97 11.88 18.28
CA ARG A 221 -6.71 13.15 18.29
C ARG A 221 -5.74 14.33 18.45
N ARG A 222 -6.13 15.52 17.98
CA ARG A 222 -5.40 16.78 18.18
C ARG A 222 -3.98 16.78 17.60
N CYS A 223 -3.87 16.37 16.34
CA CYS A 223 -2.56 16.32 15.67
C CYS A 223 -1.89 17.69 15.51
N SER A 224 -2.62 18.80 15.61
CA SER A 224 -2.06 20.16 15.64
C SER A 224 -1.15 20.42 16.84
N GLU A 225 -1.34 19.71 17.97
CA GLU A 225 -0.51 19.79 19.17
C GLU A 225 0.69 18.82 19.12
N LEU A 226 0.60 17.82 18.23
CA LEU A 226 1.55 16.74 18.07
C LEU A 226 2.44 17.07 16.87
N GLY A 227 3.67 17.53 17.14
CA GLY A 227 4.64 17.85 16.08
C GLY A 227 4.90 16.67 15.11
N PRO A 228 5.59 16.90 13.99
CA PRO A 228 5.75 15.94 12.87
C PRO A 228 6.54 14.66 13.21
N TYR A 229 6.81 14.40 14.49
CA TYR A 229 7.50 13.25 15.07
C TYR A 229 6.73 12.63 16.24
N ALA A 230 5.56 13.16 16.61
CA ALA A 230 4.76 12.63 17.71
C ALA A 230 4.22 11.22 17.44
N TRP A 231 4.01 10.88 16.17
CA TRP A 231 3.71 9.51 15.75
C TRP A 231 4.83 8.55 16.16
N GLN A 232 6.12 8.96 16.19
CA GLN A 232 7.26 8.13 16.62
C GLN A 232 7.10 7.64 18.07
N ARG A 233 6.49 8.44 18.96
CA ARG A 233 6.26 8.04 20.36
C ARG A 233 5.21 6.94 20.48
N GLU A 234 4.16 6.99 19.68
CA GLU A 234 3.16 5.91 19.56
C GLU A 234 3.77 4.68 18.86
N MET A 235 4.66 4.87 17.87
CA MET A 235 5.37 3.77 17.19
C MET A 235 6.21 2.90 18.15
N ILE A 236 6.83 3.52 19.16
CA ILE A 236 7.68 2.81 20.14
C ILE A 236 6.85 1.84 20.99
N GLN A 237 5.56 2.10 21.21
CA GLN A 237 4.69 1.26 22.03
C GLN A 237 4.09 0.09 21.23
N THR A 238 3.83 0.28 19.93
CA THR A 238 3.33 -0.77 19.04
C THR A 238 4.49 -1.56 18.44
N ARG A 239 4.85 -2.68 19.07
CA ARG A 239 5.97 -3.57 18.67
C ARG A 239 6.05 -3.79 17.14
N HIS A 240 7.23 -3.49 16.59
CA HIS A 240 7.63 -3.71 15.19
C HIS A 240 7.55 -5.17 14.74
N ASP A 241 6.48 -5.55 14.04
CA ASP A 241 6.41 -6.75 13.19
C ASP A 241 6.47 -6.35 11.71
N SER A 242 7.54 -5.64 11.34
CA SER A 242 7.83 -5.38 9.94
C SER A 242 8.24 -6.68 9.25
N GLN A 243 7.48 -7.11 8.24
CA GLN A 243 7.89 -8.24 7.38
C GLN A 243 9.26 -8.01 6.72
N LEU A 244 9.67 -6.74 6.58
CA LEU A 244 10.93 -6.35 5.97
C LEU A 244 12.03 -6.05 6.99
N LYS A 245 11.85 -6.35 8.29
CA LYS A 245 12.86 -6.11 9.32
C LYS A 245 14.22 -6.75 8.99
N HIS A 246 14.19 -7.90 8.33
CA HIS A 246 15.38 -8.67 7.95
C HIS A 246 15.89 -8.36 6.53
N VAL A 247 15.18 -7.50 5.79
CA VAL A 247 15.54 -7.15 4.41
C VAL A 247 16.45 -5.91 4.45
N PRO A 248 17.69 -5.99 3.95
CA PRO A 248 18.59 -4.84 3.89
C PRO A 248 17.97 -3.67 3.11
N PRO A 249 18.17 -2.41 3.53
CA PRO A 249 17.63 -1.23 2.84
C PRO A 249 17.94 -1.22 1.33
N ALA A 250 19.17 -1.59 0.94
CA ALA A 250 19.60 -1.70 -0.47
C ALA A 250 18.73 -2.66 -1.33
N ARG A 251 18.04 -3.63 -0.70
CA ARG A 251 17.15 -4.58 -1.39
C ARG A 251 15.69 -4.14 -1.40
N LYS A 252 15.27 -3.28 -0.45
CA LYS A 252 13.87 -2.83 -0.34
C LYS A 252 13.41 -2.15 -1.62
N GLY A 253 14.28 -1.35 -2.27
CA GLY A 253 13.97 -0.71 -3.54
C GLY A 253 13.72 -1.71 -4.68
N ALA A 254 14.55 -2.75 -4.80
CA ALA A 254 14.36 -3.78 -5.82
C ALA A 254 13.07 -4.57 -5.62
N LEU A 255 12.77 -4.97 -4.37
CA LEU A 255 11.52 -5.66 -4.04
C LEU A 255 10.29 -4.79 -4.32
N LEU A 256 10.32 -3.50 -4.00
CA LEU A 256 9.22 -2.58 -4.26
C LEU A 256 8.95 -2.45 -5.78
N LYS A 257 10.00 -2.34 -6.61
CA LYS A 257 9.86 -2.36 -8.07
C LYS A 257 9.16 -3.63 -8.55
N THR A 258 9.57 -4.79 -8.04
CA THR A 258 8.95 -6.08 -8.39
C THR A 258 7.49 -6.15 -7.96
N ALA A 259 7.17 -5.68 -6.76
CA ALA A 259 5.80 -5.67 -6.25
C ALA A 259 4.87 -4.78 -7.08
N ILE A 260 5.35 -3.60 -7.50
CA ILE A 260 4.61 -2.69 -8.39
C ILE A 260 4.35 -3.36 -9.75
N ALA A 261 5.37 -3.97 -10.35
CA ALA A 261 5.24 -4.67 -11.63
C ALA A 261 4.28 -5.86 -11.54
N LEU A 262 4.40 -6.69 -10.48
CA LEU A 262 3.51 -7.82 -10.24
C LEU A 262 2.07 -7.36 -10.04
N HIS A 263 1.85 -6.31 -9.27
CA HIS A 263 0.52 -5.76 -9.04
C HIS A 263 -0.12 -5.25 -10.33
N ALA A 264 0.63 -4.56 -11.19
CA ALA A 264 0.11 -4.07 -12.45
C ALA A 264 -0.28 -5.21 -13.41
N ALA A 265 0.55 -6.25 -13.51
CA ALA A 265 0.32 -7.39 -14.39
C ALA A 265 -0.72 -8.38 -13.86
N ARG A 266 -0.70 -8.66 -12.55
CA ARG A 266 -1.50 -9.69 -11.88
C ARG A 266 -1.99 -9.18 -10.51
N PRO A 267 -2.96 -8.25 -10.46
CA PRO A 267 -3.35 -7.55 -9.23
C PRO A 267 -3.98 -8.48 -8.17
N CYS A 268 -4.47 -9.66 -8.57
CA CYS A 268 -5.04 -10.66 -7.67
C CYS A 268 -3.98 -11.54 -6.99
N VAL A 269 -2.74 -11.54 -7.48
CA VAL A 269 -1.66 -12.33 -6.88
C VAL A 269 -1.10 -11.59 -5.66
N GLU A 270 -0.81 -12.35 -4.61
CA GLU A 270 -0.14 -11.86 -3.42
C GLU A 270 1.36 -11.67 -3.69
N PHE A 271 1.93 -10.57 -3.19
CA PHE A 271 3.37 -10.37 -3.19
C PHE A 271 3.95 -10.77 -1.84
N ASP A 272 4.76 -11.83 -1.82
CA ASP A 272 5.52 -12.22 -0.64
C ASP A 272 6.95 -11.62 -0.69
N PRO A 273 7.26 -10.60 0.13
CA PRO A 273 8.57 -9.98 0.14
C PRO A 273 9.68 -10.92 0.65
N ILE A 274 9.36 -11.87 1.54
CA ILE A 274 10.33 -12.78 2.14
C ILE A 274 10.78 -13.79 1.08
N LEU A 275 9.85 -14.44 0.39
CA LEU A 275 10.16 -15.37 -0.70
C LEU A 275 10.94 -14.69 -1.82
N CYS A 276 10.50 -13.50 -2.25
CA CYS A 276 11.19 -12.75 -3.30
C CYS A 276 12.61 -12.31 -2.88
N SER A 277 12.81 -11.97 -1.60
CA SER A 277 14.13 -11.56 -1.09
C SER A 277 15.15 -12.70 -1.06
N LYS A 278 14.67 -13.95 -0.93
CA LYS A 278 15.49 -15.18 -0.99
C LYS A 278 15.84 -15.53 -2.43
N ALA A 279 14.88 -15.51 -3.35
CA ALA A 279 15.10 -15.80 -4.78
C ALA A 279 16.12 -14.84 -5.44
N SER A 280 16.10 -13.56 -5.03
CA SER A 280 17.08 -12.56 -5.51
C SER A 280 18.53 -12.81 -5.03
N ARG A 281 18.78 -13.76 -4.11
CA ARG A 281 20.16 -14.12 -3.73
C ARG A 281 20.84 -15.00 -4.77
N ASP A 282 20.07 -15.73 -5.59
CA ASP A 282 20.61 -16.82 -6.39
C ASP A 282 20.74 -16.52 -7.88
N THR A 283 20.31 -15.36 -8.39
CA THR A 283 20.52 -14.98 -9.80
C THR A 283 20.40 -13.47 -10.03
N ASP A 284 21.47 -12.85 -10.54
CA ASP A 284 21.36 -11.70 -11.44
C ASP A 284 20.82 -12.21 -12.79
N VAL A 285 19.99 -11.41 -13.45
CA VAL A 285 19.27 -11.69 -14.72
C VAL A 285 17.84 -12.24 -14.54
N ASN A 286 16.86 -11.38 -14.87
CA ASN A 286 15.42 -11.67 -15.03
C ASN A 286 14.65 -12.22 -13.80
N ALA A 287 14.71 -11.48 -12.69
CA ALA A 287 13.88 -11.71 -11.51
C ALA A 287 12.37 -11.80 -11.80
N ILE A 288 11.84 -11.17 -12.85
CA ILE A 288 10.39 -11.22 -13.17
C ILE A 288 9.98 -12.60 -13.71
N SER A 289 10.78 -13.24 -14.57
CA SER A 289 10.45 -14.58 -15.06
C SER A 289 10.69 -15.64 -13.99
N ILE A 290 11.75 -15.49 -13.18
CA ILE A 290 12.08 -16.44 -12.12
C ILE A 290 11.10 -16.35 -10.94
N ILE A 291 10.67 -15.15 -10.53
CA ILE A 291 9.65 -14.99 -9.49
C ILE A 291 8.27 -15.45 -9.99
N ALA A 292 7.94 -15.21 -11.27
CA ALA A 292 6.74 -15.79 -11.87
C ALA A 292 6.81 -17.33 -11.93
N SER A 293 7.95 -17.92 -12.26
CA SER A 293 8.15 -19.38 -12.27
C SER A 293 8.13 -19.99 -10.86
N ALA A 294 8.73 -19.33 -9.87
CA ALA A 294 8.73 -19.79 -8.47
C ALA A 294 7.33 -19.72 -7.84
N LEU A 295 6.54 -18.69 -8.17
CA LEU A 295 5.14 -18.58 -7.74
C LEU A 295 4.20 -19.56 -8.47
N VAL A 296 4.51 -19.95 -9.71
CA VAL A 296 3.76 -20.99 -10.46
C VAL A 296 4.05 -22.39 -9.91
N MET A 297 5.28 -22.67 -9.48
CA MET A 297 5.66 -24.00 -8.95
C MET A 297 5.00 -24.32 -7.60
N HIS A 298 4.57 -23.32 -6.82
CA HIS A 298 3.83 -23.54 -5.57
C HIS A 298 2.30 -23.61 -5.74
N ALA A 299 1.77 -23.26 -6.91
CA ALA A 299 0.34 -23.39 -7.22
C ALA A 299 -0.05 -24.80 -7.74
N PHE A 300 0.94 -25.65 -8.02
CA PHE A 300 0.73 -27.04 -8.43
C PHE A 300 1.55 -27.97 -7.54
N THR A 301 1.01 -28.34 -6.38
CA THR A 301 1.36 -29.64 -5.80
C THR A 301 0.85 -30.70 -6.77
N PRO A 302 1.69 -31.61 -7.31
CA PRO A 302 1.17 -32.75 -8.03
C PRO A 302 0.39 -33.58 -7.01
N GLU A 303 -0.90 -33.79 -7.27
CA GLU A 303 -1.63 -34.89 -6.65
C GLU A 303 -0.81 -36.15 -6.92
N MET A 304 -0.24 -36.75 -5.86
CA MET A 304 0.31 -38.09 -5.98
C MET A 304 -0.85 -38.99 -6.41
N PRO A 305 -0.72 -39.77 -7.48
CA PRO A 305 -1.72 -40.78 -7.77
C PRO A 305 -1.75 -41.73 -6.57
N SER A 306 -2.92 -41.80 -5.94
CA SER A 306 -3.23 -42.84 -4.97
C SER A 306 -2.98 -44.18 -5.66
N ASN A 307 -2.04 -44.95 -5.12
CA ASN A 307 -1.98 -46.38 -5.38
C ASN A 307 -3.35 -46.97 -5.01
N ALA A 308 -4.09 -47.39 -6.04
CA ALA A 308 -5.23 -48.25 -5.92
C ALA A 308 -5.10 -49.33 -7.01
N ASP A 309 -4.61 -50.47 -6.55
CA ASP A 309 -4.89 -51.85 -6.96
C ASP A 309 -4.51 -52.35 -8.35
N GLY A 310 -3.57 -53.31 -8.30
CA GLY A 310 -3.15 -54.27 -9.31
C GLY A 310 -2.09 -55.18 -8.72
#